data_AF-A0A7U2R8W8-F1
#
_entry.id   AF-A0A7U2R8W8-F1
#
_cell.length_a   1.000
_cell.length_b   1.000
_cell.length_c   1.000
_cell.angle_alpha   90.00
_cell.angle_beta   90.00
_cell.angle_gamma   90.00
#
_symmetry.space_group_name_H-M   'P 1'
#
loop_
_entity.id
_entity.type
_entity.pdbx_description
1 polymer ?
#
loop_
_entity_poly.entity_id
_entity_poly.type
_entity_poly.pdbx_seq_one_letter_code
_entity_poly.pdbx_strand_id
1 'polypeptide(L)'
;MNKKFVVINSLLAMVVLFSILFQSVHSYEHLAKQISQKHCHHKPTSGSQITHQHHNFDHCFICNFTLGGFVCSGVSCFQFIKKIIFTRYSFLYSREITNFFKGSLFALRAPPSFMF
;
A
#
# COMPACT_ATOMS: atom_id res chain seq x y z
N MET A 1 -29.70 6.72 -6.90
CA MET A 1 -28.50 7.04 -6.09
C MET A 1 -28.92 7.32 -4.66
N ASN A 2 -28.25 6.70 -3.67
CA ASN A 2 -28.58 6.90 -2.26
C ASN A 2 -28.38 8.38 -1.88
N LYS A 3 -29.42 9.08 -1.39
CA LYS A 3 -29.36 10.50 -1.01
C LYS A 3 -28.20 10.83 -0.06
N LYS A 4 -27.84 9.88 0.81
CA LYS A 4 -26.70 9.95 1.74
C LYS A 4 -25.35 10.10 1.02
N PHE A 5 -25.19 9.46 -0.15
CA PHE A 5 -23.95 9.49 -0.93
C PHE A 5 -23.72 10.85 -1.58
N VAL A 6 -24.80 11.52 -1.99
CA VAL A 6 -24.75 12.88 -2.57
C VAL A 6 -24.27 13.89 -1.53
N VAL A 7 -24.76 13.79 -0.30
CA VAL A 7 -24.35 14.67 0.80
C VAL A 7 -22.87 14.49 1.12
N ILE A 8 -22.41 13.24 1.24
CA ILE A 8 -21.00 12.94 1.50
C ILE A 8 -20.12 13.50 0.38
N ASN A 9 -20.47 13.27 -0.89
CA ASN A 9 -19.70 13.78 -2.02
C ASN A 9 -19.64 15.31 -2.06
N SER A 10 -20.76 15.98 -1.75
CA SER A 10 -20.83 17.44 -1.67
C SER A 10 -19.96 17.99 -0.54
N LEU A 11 -19.94 17.33 0.62
CA LEU A 11 -19.09 17.73 1.75
C LEU A 11 -17.61 17.57 1.40
N LEU A 12 -17.21 16.46 0.75
CA LEU A 12 -15.83 16.29 0.30
C LEU A 12 -15.41 17.39 -0.68
N ALA A 13 -16.26 17.71 -1.67
CA ALA A 13 -15.98 18.79 -2.60
C ALA A 13 -15.80 20.14 -1.88
N MET A 14 -16.62 20.42 -0.88
CA MET A 14 -16.52 21.64 -0.08
C MET A 14 -15.22 21.72 0.72
N VAL A 15 -14.78 20.62 1.34
CA VAL A 15 -13.50 20.54 2.07
C VAL A 15 -12.31 20.81 1.15
N VAL A 16 -12.34 20.26 -0.07
CA VAL A 16 -11.29 20.50 -1.08
C VAL A 16 -11.25 21.98 -1.46
N LEU A 17 -12.41 22.61 -1.71
CA LEU A 17 -12.48 24.03 -2.03
C LEU A 17 -11.93 24.91 -0.90
N PHE A 18 -12.29 24.62 0.35
CA PHE A 18 -11.75 25.34 1.50
C PHE A 18 -10.23 25.20 1.60
N SER A 19 -9.69 24.00 1.41
CA SER A 19 -8.24 23.76 1.44
C SER A 19 -7.51 24.62 0.40
N ILE A 20 -8.02 24.68 -0.84
CA ILE A 20 -7.43 25.49 -1.92
C ILE A 20 -7.51 26.99 -1.60
N LEU A 21 -8.63 27.46 -1.05
CA LEU A 21 -8.81 28.86 -0.68
C LEU A 21 -7.82 29.30 0.41
N PHE A 22 -7.68 28.50 1.48
CA PHE A 22 -6.74 28.82 2.56
C PHE A 22 -5.29 28.84 2.08
N GLN A 23 -4.89 27.87 1.24
CA GLN A 23 -3.56 27.83 0.63
C GLN A 23 -3.30 29.07 -0.26
N SER A 24 -4.32 29.53 -0.99
CA SER A 24 -4.21 30.71 -1.87
C SER A 24 -4.09 32.03 -1.09
N VAL A 25 -4.83 32.18 0.01
CA VAL A 25 -4.70 33.38 0.87
C VAL A 25 -3.32 33.43 1.53
N HIS A 26 -2.83 32.30 2.02
CA HIS A 26 -1.52 32.23 2.66
C HIS A 26 -0.38 32.53 1.68
N SER A 27 -0.49 32.07 0.42
CA SER A 27 0.52 32.38 -0.60
C SER A 27 0.55 33.86 -0.97
N TYR A 28 -0.60 34.55 -0.93
CA TYR A 28 -0.67 35.99 -1.17
C TYR A 28 0.06 36.81 -0.10
N GLU A 29 -0.05 36.42 1.18
CA GLU A 29 0.69 37.08 2.27
C GLU A 29 2.21 36.99 2.06
N HIS A 30 2.71 35.80 1.67
CA HIS A 30 4.13 35.62 1.36
C HIS A 30 4.54 36.45 0.16
N LEU A 31 3.73 36.48 -0.90
CA LEU A 31 4.00 37.30 -2.08
C LEU A 31 4.06 38.80 -1.73
N ALA A 32 3.14 39.30 -0.90
CA ALA A 32 3.15 40.68 -0.43
C ALA A 32 4.40 40.99 0.41
N LYS A 33 4.81 40.07 1.29
CA LYS A 33 6.06 40.19 2.08
C LYS A 33 7.30 40.23 1.20
N GLN A 34 7.36 39.41 0.14
CA GLN A 34 8.49 39.41 -0.79
C GLN A 34 8.58 40.70 -1.59
N ILE A 35 7.44 41.24 -2.06
CA ILE A 35 7.42 42.53 -2.76
C ILE A 35 7.81 43.68 -1.82
N SER A 36 7.40 43.61 -0.55
CA SER A 36 7.73 44.63 0.44
C SER A 36 9.18 44.57 0.93
N GLN A 37 9.87 43.42 0.81
CA GLN A 37 11.27 43.32 1.16
C GLN A 37 12.14 44.02 0.13
N LYS A 38 13.01 44.92 0.59
CA LYS A 38 13.94 45.66 -0.27
C LYS A 38 15.02 44.71 -0.78
N HIS A 39 15.08 44.52 -2.10
CA HIS A 39 16.16 43.77 -2.75
C HIS A 39 17.47 44.55 -2.60
N CYS A 40 18.38 44.06 -1.78
CA CYS A 40 19.64 44.76 -1.50
C CYS A 40 20.67 44.46 -2.62
N HIS A 41 21.04 45.48 -3.39
CA HIS A 41 22.13 45.38 -4.35
C HIS A 41 23.48 45.64 -3.66
N HIS A 42 24.16 44.58 -3.24
CA HIS A 42 25.49 44.68 -2.65
C HIS A 42 26.57 44.71 -3.73
N LYS A 43 27.47 45.70 -3.72
CA LYS A 43 28.71 45.64 -4.52
C LYS A 43 29.67 44.64 -3.89
N PRO A 44 30.33 43.75 -4.66
CA PRO A 44 31.28 42.78 -4.12
C PRO A 44 32.46 43.53 -3.51
N THR A 45 32.51 43.58 -2.19
CA THR A 45 33.65 44.13 -1.42
C THR A 45 34.39 42.97 -0.78
N SER A 46 35.72 43.04 -0.81
CA SER A 46 36.71 42.00 -0.46
C SER A 46 36.82 41.66 1.04
N GLY A 47 35.78 41.91 1.83
CA GLY A 47 35.71 41.57 3.26
C GLY A 47 34.36 40.93 3.57
N SER A 48 34.36 39.87 4.38
CA SER A 48 33.15 39.15 4.80
C SER A 48 32.20 40.09 5.56
N GLN A 49 31.28 40.72 4.84
CA GLN A 49 30.23 41.52 5.43
C GLN A 49 29.10 40.60 5.91
N ILE A 50 28.74 40.70 7.19
CA ILE A 50 27.52 40.11 7.75
C ILE A 50 26.34 40.99 7.32
N THR A 51 26.17 41.21 6.02
CA THR A 51 25.04 41.97 5.50
C THR A 51 23.95 40.98 5.16
N HIS A 52 22.85 41.04 5.93
CA HIS A 52 21.55 40.42 5.68
C HIS A 52 21.63 38.98 5.14
N GLN A 53 21.30 37.98 5.96
CA GLN A 53 21.05 36.64 5.41
C GLN A 53 20.13 36.80 4.20
N HIS A 54 20.61 36.44 3.01
CA HIS A 54 19.75 36.07 1.90
C HIS A 54 19.04 34.82 2.40
N HIS A 55 18.01 35.01 3.23
CA HIS A 55 17.02 33.98 3.49
C HIS A 55 16.50 33.66 2.10
N ASN A 56 17.03 32.57 1.55
CA ASN A 56 16.56 31.94 0.35
C ASN A 56 15.05 31.85 0.51
N PHE A 57 14.35 32.73 -0.20
CA PHE A 57 12.92 32.98 -0.09
C PHE A 57 12.21 31.73 0.43
N ASP A 58 11.87 31.78 1.73
CA ASP A 58 11.60 30.62 2.55
C ASP A 58 10.63 29.67 1.83
N HIS A 59 11.10 28.46 1.53
CA HIS A 59 10.27 27.42 0.93
C HIS A 59 9.11 27.11 1.88
N CYS A 60 7.94 27.70 1.63
CA CYS A 60 6.74 27.40 2.39
C CYS A 60 6.21 26.03 1.95
N PHE A 61 6.45 25.01 2.77
CA PHE A 61 5.95 23.64 2.55
C PHE A 61 4.42 23.57 2.40
N ILE A 62 3.70 24.57 2.90
CA ILE A 62 2.25 24.68 2.81
C ILE A 62 1.81 25.19 1.42
N CYS A 63 2.57 26.13 0.84
CA CYS A 63 2.30 26.67 -0.50
C CYS A 63 2.85 25.76 -1.60
N ASN A 64 3.90 24.99 -1.30
CA ASN A 64 4.52 24.03 -2.23
C ASN A 64 3.73 22.71 -2.25
N PHE A 65 2.53 22.73 -2.83
CA PHE A 65 1.74 21.52 -3.06
C PHE A 65 1.65 21.21 -4.55
N THR A 66 1.59 19.93 -4.89
CA THR A 66 1.38 19.45 -6.26
C THR A 66 0.09 18.63 -6.32
N LEU A 67 -0.75 18.91 -7.30
CA LEU A 67 -1.94 18.10 -7.57
C LEU A 67 -1.51 16.85 -8.34
N GLY A 68 -1.48 15.71 -7.66
CA GLY A 68 -1.29 14.41 -8.29
C GLY A 68 -2.55 14.00 -9.05
N GLY A 69 -2.38 13.49 -10.27
CA GLY A 69 -3.50 12.93 -11.04
C GLY A 69 -4.05 11.68 -10.35
N PHE A 70 -5.31 11.72 -9.89
CA PHE A 70 -6.01 10.53 -9.43
C PHE A 70 -6.55 9.76 -10.65
N VAL A 71 -5.94 8.62 -10.97
CA VAL A 71 -6.50 7.66 -11.94
C VAL A 71 -7.34 6.66 -11.16
N CYS A 72 -8.66 6.69 -11.38
CA CYS A 72 -9.56 5.69 -10.81
C CYS A 72 -9.17 4.31 -11.38
N SER A 73 -8.48 3.49 -10.57
CA SER A 73 -8.11 2.15 -10.99
C SER A 73 -9.40 1.34 -11.18
N GLY A 74 -9.65 0.88 -12.41
CA GLY A 74 -10.83 0.09 -12.73
C GLY A 74 -10.92 -1.11 -11.79
N VAL A 75 -12.10 -1.32 -11.20
CA VAL A 75 -12.37 -2.40 -10.27
C VAL A 75 -12.25 -3.73 -11.01
N SER A 76 -11.08 -4.37 -10.96
CA SER A 76 -10.86 -5.68 -11.56
C SER A 76 -11.62 -6.73 -10.75
N CYS A 77 -12.77 -7.16 -11.25
CA CYS A 77 -13.55 -8.24 -10.63
C CYS A 77 -13.02 -9.59 -11.14
N PHE A 78 -12.45 -10.40 -10.25
CA PHE A 78 -11.99 -11.75 -10.60
C PHE A 78 -13.15 -12.74 -10.55
N GLN A 79 -13.39 -13.46 -11.64
CA GLN A 79 -14.42 -14.51 -11.69
C GLN A 79 -13.81 -15.86 -11.34
N PHE A 80 -14.19 -16.41 -10.18
CA PHE A 80 -13.76 -17.75 -9.76
C PHE A 80 -14.59 -18.82 -10.47
N ILE A 81 -13.96 -19.59 -11.35
CA ILE A 81 -14.57 -20.76 -11.98
C ILE A 81 -14.43 -21.94 -11.01
N LYS A 82 -15.53 -22.37 -10.41
CA LYS A 82 -15.58 -23.57 -9.56
C LYS A 82 -15.42 -24.82 -10.43
N LYS A 83 -14.26 -25.46 -10.37
CA LYS A 83 -14.02 -26.74 -11.05
C LYS A 83 -14.68 -27.87 -10.22
N ILE A 84 -15.78 -28.43 -10.71
CA ILE A 84 -16.43 -29.56 -10.05
C ILE A 84 -15.64 -30.82 -10.42
N ILE A 85 -14.87 -31.34 -9.46
CA ILE A 85 -14.15 -32.60 -9.60
C ILE A 85 -15.07 -33.69 -9.06
N PHE A 86 -15.64 -34.50 -9.96
CA PHE A 86 -16.36 -35.71 -9.56
C PHE A 86 -15.33 -36.82 -9.28
N THR A 87 -14.97 -37.00 -8.01
CA THR A 87 -14.26 -38.19 -7.56
C THR A 87 -15.22 -39.37 -7.62
N ARG A 88 -15.00 -40.32 -8.54
CA ARG A 88 -15.70 -41.60 -8.48
C ARG A 88 -15.16 -42.40 -7.29
N TYR A 89 -16.03 -42.74 -6.35
CA TYR A 89 -15.70 -43.64 -5.26
C TYR A 89 -15.58 -45.07 -5.81
N SER A 90 -14.36 -45.60 -5.84
CA SER A 90 -14.13 -47.03 -6.07
C SER A 90 -14.24 -47.76 -4.74
N PHE A 91 -15.37 -48.41 -4.48
CA PHE A 91 -15.48 -49.36 -3.38
C PHE A 91 -14.72 -50.63 -3.77
N LEU A 92 -13.48 -50.75 -3.31
CA LEU A 92 -12.76 -52.02 -3.33
C LEU A 92 -13.33 -52.88 -2.21
N TYR A 93 -14.10 -53.90 -2.57
CA TYR A 93 -14.52 -54.94 -1.64
C TYR A 93 -13.30 -55.79 -1.27
N SER A 94 -12.62 -55.42 -0.18
CA SER A 94 -11.56 -56.24 0.41
C SER A 94 -12.22 -57.41 1.12
N ARG A 95 -12.06 -58.62 0.59
CA ARG A 95 -12.45 -59.84 1.30
C ARG A 95 -11.47 -60.04 2.45
N GLU A 96 -11.98 -59.93 3.67
CA GLU A 96 -11.21 -60.12 4.89
C GLU A 96 -10.63 -61.54 4.88
N ILE A 97 -9.30 -61.67 4.78
CA ILE A 97 -8.65 -62.96 5.00
C ILE A 97 -8.60 -63.14 6.52
N THR A 98 -9.59 -63.82 7.08
CA THR A 98 -9.63 -64.18 8.50
C THR A 98 -8.64 -65.30 8.79
N ASN A 99 -7.34 -64.98 8.79
CA ASN A 99 -6.35 -65.85 9.38
C ASN A 99 -6.40 -65.63 10.90
N PHE A 100 -7.22 -66.43 11.58
CA PHE A 100 -7.28 -66.47 13.04
C PHE A 100 -5.87 -66.78 13.59
N PHE A 101 -5.36 -65.88 14.43
CA PHE A 101 -4.07 -66.01 15.09
C PHE A 101 -4.06 -67.23 16.02
N LYS A 102 -3.47 -68.34 15.58
CA LYS A 102 -3.51 -69.63 16.29
C LYS A 102 -2.34 -69.85 17.26
N GLY A 103 -1.88 -68.79 17.92
CA GLY A 103 -0.90 -68.86 19.00
C GLY A 103 0.54 -69.13 18.53
N SER A 104 1.35 -68.09 18.59
CA SER A 104 2.80 -68.05 18.35
C SER A 104 3.35 -68.40 16.96
N LEU A 105 3.52 -67.36 16.13
CA LEU A 105 4.41 -67.41 14.97
C LEU A 105 5.87 -67.28 15.42
N PHE A 106 6.51 -68.42 15.71
CA PHE A 106 7.96 -68.54 15.90
C PHE A 106 8.72 -68.70 14.57
N ALA A 107 8.21 -68.14 13.47
CA ALA A 107 8.88 -68.22 12.17
C ALA A 107 9.95 -67.11 12.06
N LEU A 108 11.19 -67.51 12.33
CA LEU A 108 12.46 -66.83 12.05
C LEU A 108 12.81 -65.59 12.90
N ARG A 109 13.18 -65.83 14.17
CA ARG A 109 14.19 -65.01 14.89
C ARG A 109 15.62 -65.51 14.65
N ALA A 110 15.91 -66.02 13.45
CA ALA A 110 17.28 -66.39 13.11
C ALA A 110 18.02 -65.13 12.61
N PRO A 111 19.19 -64.80 13.16
CA PRO A 111 20.01 -63.70 12.65
C PRO A 111 20.38 -63.97 11.17
N PRO A 112 20.51 -62.94 10.33
CA PRO A 112 20.89 -63.11 8.94
C PRO A 112 22.21 -63.88 8.87
N SER A 113 22.19 -65.09 8.33
CA SER A 113 23.39 -65.82 7.98
C SER A 113 24.07 -65.08 6.84
N PHE A 114 25.12 -64.35 7.20
CA PHE A 114 26.02 -63.62 6.33
C PHE A 114 26.77 -64.58 5.37
N MET A 115 27.26 -64.02 4.26
CA MET A 115 28.36 -64.48 3.40
C MET A 115 28.06 -65.59 2.39
N PHE A 116 27.92 -65.21 1.12
CA PHE A 116 28.96 -65.42 0.09
C PHE A 116 28.81 -64.36 -1.01
#